data_AF-A0A6A3HN98-F1
#
_entry.id   AF-A0A6A3HN98-F1
#
_cell.length_a   1.000
_cell.length_b   1.000
_cell.length_c   1.000
_cell.angle_alpha   90.00
_cell.angle_beta   90.00
_cell.angle_gamma   90.00
#
_symmetry.space_group_name_H-M   'P 1'
#
loop_
_entity.id
_entity.type
_entity.pdbx_description
1 polymer ?
#
loop_
_entity_poly.entity_id
_entity_poly.type
_entity_poly.pdbx_seq_one_letter_code
_entity_poly.pdbx_strand_id
1 'polypeptide(L)'
;MNEVEEVYSATAKTALLEDVLQANGEEHLYTKIMELSVHAEYEPSLIFGWQNVEEFVRAIQSARAQAAAPGGEPLPADPLGLPAALTVHNFKEALLNHVTTQLVSARLGTTCLPYSLAQCMEVIFVLSKLDFDPWTRRIVAVAVPNMLPIAFVYMPRPRSHTLESVAPPLPDSLWG
;
A
#
# COMPACT_ATOMS: atom_id res chain seq x y z
N MET A 1 11.37 26.32 17.18
CA MET A 1 10.25 25.61 16.53
C MET A 1 10.14 26.26 15.16
N ASN A 2 10.25 25.52 14.05
CA ASN A 2 10.37 25.99 12.66
C ASN A 2 11.77 25.86 12.06
N GLU A 3 12.05 24.67 11.55
CA GLU A 3 12.97 24.42 10.42
C GLU A 3 12.79 22.96 9.96
N VAL A 4 12.44 22.07 10.90
CA VAL A 4 12.11 20.66 10.58
C VAL A 4 10.73 20.50 9.94
N GLU A 5 9.70 21.23 10.41
CA GLU A 5 8.34 21.14 9.83
C GLU A 5 8.23 21.72 8.42
N GLU A 6 9.05 22.70 8.06
CA GLU A 6 9.02 23.34 6.74
C GLU A 6 9.63 22.45 5.64
N VAL A 7 10.57 21.57 5.99
CA VAL A 7 11.19 20.62 5.06
C VAL A 7 10.27 19.41 4.76
N TYR A 8 9.40 19.02 5.69
CA TYR A 8 8.39 17.97 5.44
C TYR A 8 7.21 18.43 4.59
N SER A 9 7.00 19.74 4.48
CA SER A 9 5.82 20.34 3.81
C SER A 9 5.94 20.39 2.28
N ALA A 10 7.15 20.38 1.71
CA ALA A 10 7.34 20.67 0.28
C ALA A 10 7.09 19.49 -0.69
N THR A 11 6.73 18.30 -0.21
CA THR A 11 6.52 17.10 -1.07
C THR A 11 5.37 16.18 -0.64
N ALA A 12 4.63 16.51 0.42
CA ALA A 12 3.50 15.69 0.87
C ALA A 12 2.32 15.83 -0.11
N LYS A 13 2.09 14.80 -0.93
CA LYS A 13 0.93 14.75 -1.83
C LYS A 13 -0.35 14.63 -0.99
N THR A 14 -1.19 15.67 -1.03
CA THR A 14 -2.53 15.64 -0.44
C THR A 14 -3.51 15.00 -1.44
N ALA A 15 -4.48 14.22 -0.93
CA ALA A 15 -5.57 13.67 -1.73
C ALA A 15 -6.93 13.90 -1.04
N LEU A 16 -8.02 13.86 -1.79
CA LEU A 16 -9.36 13.82 -1.23
C LEU A 16 -9.75 12.36 -0.95
N LEU A 17 -10.36 12.10 0.21
CA LEU A 17 -10.81 10.77 0.59
C LEU A 17 -11.83 10.21 -0.41
N GLU A 18 -12.74 11.05 -0.89
CA GLU A 18 -13.76 10.68 -1.88
C GLU A 18 -13.12 10.16 -3.17
N ASP A 19 -12.15 10.89 -3.71
CA ASP A 19 -11.44 10.51 -4.93
C ASP A 19 -10.70 9.18 -4.76
N VAL A 20 -10.05 8.97 -3.60
CA VAL A 20 -9.33 7.73 -3.29
C VAL A 20 -10.30 6.55 -3.20
N LEU A 21 -11.43 6.71 -2.49
CA LEU A 21 -12.42 5.64 -2.36
C LEU A 21 -13.10 5.33 -3.69
N GLN A 22 -13.39 6.35 -4.49
CA GLN A 22 -13.95 6.18 -5.83
C GLN A 22 -12.99 5.42 -6.75
N ALA A 23 -11.71 5.80 -6.75
CA ALA A 23 -10.69 5.07 -7.51
C ALA A 23 -10.55 3.60 -7.06
N ASN A 24 -10.76 3.34 -5.77
CA ASN A 24 -10.73 1.98 -5.22
C ASN A 24 -12.04 1.19 -5.40
N GLY A 25 -13.15 1.83 -5.77
CA GLY A 25 -14.49 1.23 -5.79
C GLY A 25 -15.04 0.91 -4.39
N GLU A 26 -14.60 1.64 -3.37
CA GLU A 26 -14.98 1.45 -1.96
C GLU A 26 -15.65 2.72 -1.37
N GLU A 27 -16.41 3.47 -2.17
CA GLU A 27 -17.09 4.73 -1.77
C GLU A 27 -18.00 4.54 -0.57
N HIS A 28 -18.59 3.34 -0.43
CA HIS A 28 -19.44 2.97 0.70
C HIS A 28 -18.73 3.05 2.06
N LEU A 29 -17.40 3.09 2.10
CA LEU A 29 -16.61 3.24 3.33
C LEU A 29 -16.47 4.69 3.81
N TYR A 30 -16.87 5.68 3.00
CA TYR A 30 -16.62 7.10 3.29
C TYR A 30 -17.05 7.52 4.70
N THR A 31 -18.33 7.31 5.03
CA THR A 31 -18.89 7.70 6.34
C THR A 31 -18.14 7.04 7.49
N LYS A 32 -17.77 5.76 7.34
CA LYS A 32 -17.08 5.01 8.39
C LYS A 32 -15.66 5.51 8.61
N ILE A 33 -14.95 5.83 7.53
CA ILE A 33 -13.60 6.40 7.62
C ILE A 33 -13.65 7.82 8.21
N MET A 34 -14.66 8.62 7.84
CA MET A 34 -14.86 9.94 8.43
C MET A 34 -15.12 9.87 9.95
N GLU A 35 -15.92 8.90 10.42
CA GLU A 35 -16.11 8.66 11.85
C GLU A 35 -14.78 8.33 12.56
N LEU A 36 -13.94 7.48 11.96
CA LEU A 36 -12.62 7.14 12.52
C LEU A 36 -11.66 8.34 12.53
N SER A 37 -11.73 9.19 11.50
CA SER A 37 -10.86 10.36 11.36
C SER A 37 -10.99 11.37 12.51
N VAL A 38 -12.10 11.34 13.26
CA VAL A 38 -12.30 12.18 14.45
C VAL A 38 -11.22 11.92 15.51
N HIS A 39 -10.70 10.69 15.56
CA HIS A 39 -9.69 10.23 16.52
C HIS A 39 -8.31 10.02 15.89
N ALA A 40 -8.07 10.50 14.66
CA ALA A 40 -6.84 10.23 13.90
C ALA A 40 -5.54 10.65 14.61
N GLU A 41 -5.62 11.56 15.58
CA GLU A 41 -4.47 11.98 16.40
C GLU A 41 -4.01 10.91 17.43
N TYR A 42 -4.90 10.01 17.83
CA TYR A 42 -4.62 8.93 18.80
C TYR A 42 -4.70 7.53 18.16
N GLU A 43 -5.64 7.38 17.23
CA GLU A 43 -5.96 6.13 16.52
C GLU A 43 -5.95 6.39 15.00
N PRO A 44 -4.79 6.69 14.41
CA PRO A 44 -4.67 6.95 12.98
C PRO A 44 -5.08 5.72 12.16
N SER A 45 -5.67 5.97 11.00
CA SER A 45 -5.89 4.93 10.00
C SER A 45 -4.90 5.09 8.85
N LEU A 46 -4.43 3.98 8.29
CA LEU A 46 -3.72 3.98 7.02
C LEU A 46 -4.71 3.74 5.88
N ILE A 47 -4.64 4.58 4.85
CA ILE A 47 -5.49 4.51 3.66
C ILE A 47 -4.63 4.21 2.44
N PHE A 48 -4.94 3.13 1.75
CA PHE A 48 -4.27 2.71 0.52
C PHE A 48 -5.04 3.24 -0.68
N GLY A 49 -4.48 4.20 -1.41
CA GLY A 49 -4.97 4.60 -2.73
C GLY A 49 -4.33 3.74 -3.81
N TRP A 50 -4.99 2.65 -4.19
CA TRP A 50 -4.48 1.69 -5.17
C TRP A 50 -4.34 2.34 -6.56
N GLN A 51 -3.24 2.05 -7.27
CA GLN A 51 -2.95 2.65 -8.57
C GLN A 51 -2.79 1.58 -9.66
N ASN A 52 -1.61 0.94 -9.72
CA ASN A 52 -1.22 0.04 -10.82
C ASN A 52 -1.22 -1.43 -10.40
N VAL A 53 -2.16 -1.84 -9.54
CA VAL A 53 -2.17 -3.18 -8.93
C VAL A 53 -2.40 -4.27 -9.97
N GLU A 54 -3.24 -4.00 -10.97
CA GLU A 54 -3.51 -4.91 -12.09
C GLU A 54 -2.22 -5.23 -12.85
N GLU A 55 -1.40 -4.22 -13.14
CA GLU A 55 -0.12 -4.41 -13.84
C GLU A 55 0.88 -5.17 -12.95
N PHE A 56 0.89 -4.89 -11.64
CA PHE A 56 1.73 -5.64 -10.70
C PHE A 56 1.37 -7.12 -10.64
N VAL A 57 0.07 -7.44 -10.60
CA VAL A 57 -0.41 -8.83 -10.63
C VAL A 57 0.00 -9.52 -11.93
N ARG A 58 -0.07 -8.84 -13.08
CA ARG A 58 0.41 -9.40 -14.36
C ARG A 58 1.92 -9.60 -14.37
N ALA A 59 2.69 -8.70 -13.76
CA ALA A 59 4.14 -8.86 -13.63
C ALA A 59 4.49 -10.08 -12.77
N ILE A 60 3.75 -10.34 -11.67
CA ILE A 60 3.90 -11.55 -10.85
C ILE A 60 3.64 -12.81 -11.69
N GLN A 61 2.54 -12.84 -12.43
CA GLN A 61 2.19 -13.96 -13.29
C GLN A 61 3.25 -14.20 -14.37
N SER A 62 3.77 -13.13 -14.98
CA SER A 62 4.83 -13.17 -15.99
C SER A 62 6.14 -13.71 -15.41
N ALA A 63 6.52 -13.24 -14.23
CA ALA A 63 7.73 -13.70 -13.53
C ALA A 63 7.63 -15.19 -13.17
N ARG A 64 6.45 -15.65 -12.71
CA ARG A 64 6.19 -17.07 -12.45
C ARG A 64 6.30 -17.93 -13.71
N ALA A 65 5.78 -17.44 -14.84
CA ALA A 65 5.89 -18.12 -16.13
C ALA A 65 7.34 -18.20 -16.62
N GLN A 66 8.12 -17.12 -16.48
CA GLN A 66 9.54 -17.10 -16.82
C GLN A 66 10.34 -18.10 -15.97
N ALA A 67 10.06 -18.18 -14.66
CA ALA A 67 10.73 -19.11 -13.77
C ALA A 67 10.37 -20.59 -14.05
N ALA A 68 9.17 -20.86 -14.57
CA ALA A 68 8.74 -22.21 -14.93
C ALA A 68 9.24 -22.67 -16.32
N ALA A 69 9.77 -21.76 -17.15
CA ALA A 69 10.27 -22.10 -18.48
C ALA A 69 11.56 -22.95 -18.40
N PRO A 70 11.88 -23.77 -19.42
CA PRO A 70 13.13 -24.53 -19.45
C PRO A 70 14.35 -23.61 -19.36
N GLY A 71 15.20 -23.83 -18.35
CA GLY A 71 16.35 -22.97 -18.07
C GLY A 71 16.01 -21.63 -17.38
N GLY A 72 14.75 -21.46 -16.97
CA GLY A 72 14.29 -20.31 -16.20
C GLY A 72 14.95 -20.26 -14.82
N GLU A 73 15.29 -19.05 -14.40
CA GLU A 73 15.79 -18.81 -13.05
C GLU A 73 14.63 -18.90 -12.04
N PRO A 74 14.76 -19.69 -10.96
CA PRO A 74 13.74 -19.76 -9.92
C PRO A 74 13.47 -18.40 -9.28
N LEU A 75 12.20 -18.13 -8.96
CA LEU A 75 11.86 -16.95 -8.16
C LEU A 75 12.40 -17.10 -6.73
N PRO A 76 12.82 -16.00 -6.09
CA PRO A 76 13.02 -15.95 -4.64
C PRO A 76 11.74 -16.35 -3.89
N ALA A 77 11.88 -16.62 -2.59
CA ALA A 77 10.74 -16.95 -1.75
C ALA A 77 9.72 -15.80 -1.73
N ASP A 78 8.43 -16.13 -1.92
CA ASP A 78 7.34 -15.16 -1.92
C ASP A 78 6.96 -14.76 -0.47
N PRO A 79 7.22 -13.51 -0.04
CA PRO A 79 6.96 -13.07 1.32
C PRO A 79 5.45 -12.93 1.63
N LEU A 80 4.60 -12.85 0.60
CA LEU A 80 3.15 -12.69 0.71
C LEU A 80 2.41 -14.03 0.65
N GLY A 81 3.10 -15.12 0.29
CA GLY A 81 2.50 -16.46 0.19
C GLY A 81 1.35 -16.54 -0.81
N LEU A 82 1.50 -15.89 -1.98
CA LEU A 82 0.41 -15.70 -2.91
C LEU A 82 -0.03 -17.02 -3.58
N PRO A 83 -1.35 -17.26 -3.74
CA PRO A 83 -1.85 -18.45 -4.41
C PRO A 83 -1.43 -18.49 -5.89
N ALA A 84 -1.44 -19.68 -6.49
CA ALA A 84 -1.10 -19.86 -7.91
C ALA A 84 -2.07 -19.09 -8.84
N ALA A 85 -3.38 -19.20 -8.58
CA ALA A 85 -4.42 -18.40 -9.24
C ALA A 85 -4.53 -17.03 -8.55
N LEU A 86 -3.69 -16.10 -8.98
CA LEU A 86 -3.62 -14.75 -8.41
C LEU A 86 -4.63 -13.80 -9.07
N THR A 87 -5.39 -13.10 -8.24
CA THR A 87 -6.28 -12.00 -8.63
C THR A 87 -5.86 -10.71 -7.91
N VAL A 88 -6.31 -9.55 -8.39
CA VAL A 88 -6.09 -8.26 -7.72
C VAL A 88 -6.60 -8.29 -6.28
N HIS A 89 -7.81 -8.80 -6.06
CA HIS A 89 -8.39 -8.90 -4.73
C HIS A 89 -7.53 -9.77 -3.80
N ASN A 90 -7.13 -10.96 -4.23
CA ASN A 90 -6.32 -11.87 -3.41
C ASN A 90 -4.92 -11.27 -3.13
N PHE A 91 -4.36 -10.51 -4.06
CA PHE A 91 -3.11 -9.78 -3.85
C PHE A 91 -3.26 -8.71 -2.76
N LYS A 92 -4.28 -7.85 -2.87
CA LYS A 92 -4.57 -6.81 -1.86
C LYS A 92 -4.76 -7.45 -0.48
N GLU A 93 -5.57 -8.50 -0.40
CA GLU A 93 -5.79 -9.25 0.84
C GLU A 93 -4.50 -9.84 1.42
N ALA A 94 -3.66 -10.47 0.60
CA ALA A 94 -2.38 -11.03 1.05
C ALA A 94 -1.42 -9.94 1.56
N LEU A 95 -1.34 -8.80 0.89
CA LEU A 95 -0.53 -7.67 1.36
C LEU A 95 -1.05 -7.15 2.70
N LEU A 96 -2.36 -6.89 2.80
CA LEU A 96 -2.98 -6.40 4.03
C LEU A 96 -2.80 -7.42 5.16
N ASN A 97 -2.94 -8.72 4.89
CA ASN A 97 -2.63 -9.79 5.84
C ASN A 97 -1.18 -9.71 6.30
N HIS A 98 -0.23 -9.60 5.38
CA HIS A 98 1.21 -9.54 5.67
C HIS A 98 1.59 -8.36 6.58
N VAL A 99 1.02 -7.17 6.34
CA VAL A 99 1.30 -6.00 7.19
C VAL A 99 0.49 -5.98 8.48
N THR A 100 -0.59 -6.75 8.58
CA THR A 100 -1.44 -6.81 9.78
C THR A 100 -1.13 -7.99 10.69
N THR A 101 -0.27 -8.94 10.29
CA THR A 101 -0.08 -10.26 10.94
C THR A 101 0.31 -10.26 12.42
N GLN A 102 0.40 -9.11 13.10
CA GLN A 102 0.55 -9.03 14.55
C GLN A 102 -0.73 -8.67 15.32
N LEU A 103 -1.76 -8.06 14.73
CA LEU A 103 -3.00 -7.67 15.44
C LEU A 103 -4.22 -7.81 14.53
N VAL A 104 -5.28 -8.44 15.05
CA VAL A 104 -6.61 -8.55 14.43
C VAL A 104 -7.27 -7.18 14.42
N SER A 105 -6.77 -6.26 13.59
CA SER A 105 -7.44 -4.97 13.40
C SER A 105 -8.64 -5.17 12.47
N ALA A 106 -9.76 -4.56 12.84
CA ALA A 106 -10.95 -4.50 12.00
C ALA A 106 -10.65 -3.66 10.76
N ARG A 107 -10.17 -4.29 9.70
CA ARG A 107 -9.96 -3.62 8.40
C ARG A 107 -11.30 -3.18 7.84
N LEU A 108 -11.29 -2.05 7.13
CA LEU A 108 -12.43 -1.61 6.34
C LEU A 108 -12.10 -1.83 4.86
N GLY A 109 -12.64 -2.91 4.31
CA GLY A 109 -12.37 -3.35 2.95
C GLY A 109 -10.88 -3.57 2.69
N THR A 110 -10.45 -3.22 1.49
CA THR A 110 -9.04 -3.26 1.07
C THR A 110 -8.37 -1.88 1.09
N THR A 111 -9.08 -0.85 1.54
CA THR A 111 -8.60 0.54 1.54
C THR A 111 -8.09 1.01 2.88
N CYS A 112 -8.74 0.67 4.00
CA CYS A 112 -8.48 1.32 5.28
C CYS A 112 -8.09 0.32 6.38
N LEU A 113 -6.96 0.60 7.02
CA LEU A 113 -6.46 -0.12 8.20
C LEU A 113 -6.46 0.81 9.41
N PRO A 114 -7.41 0.65 10.35
CA PRO A 114 -7.41 1.38 11.61
C PRO A 114 -6.27 0.87 12.51
N TYR A 115 -5.48 1.78 13.05
CA TYR A 115 -4.31 1.46 13.85
C TYR A 115 -4.13 2.46 15.01
N SER A 116 -3.31 2.08 15.99
CA SER A 116 -2.63 3.05 16.86
C SER A 116 -1.43 3.65 16.13
N LEU A 117 -0.95 4.80 16.59
CA LEU A 117 0.21 5.46 16.00
C LEU A 117 1.46 4.55 15.93
N ALA A 118 1.70 3.73 16.97
CA ALA A 118 2.83 2.80 16.99
C ALA A 118 2.72 1.73 15.90
N GLN A 119 1.51 1.21 15.66
CA GLN A 119 1.26 0.23 14.60
C GLN A 119 1.40 0.84 13.21
N CYS A 120 1.02 2.11 13.01
CA CYS A 120 1.24 2.79 11.72
C CYS A 120 2.72 2.81 11.34
N MET A 121 3.61 3.13 12.28
CA MET A 121 5.06 3.15 12.02
C MET A 121 5.60 1.76 11.70
N GLU A 122 5.11 0.72 12.39
CA GLU A 122 5.48 -0.66 12.10
C GLU A 122 5.04 -1.07 10.69
N VAL A 123 3.81 -0.75 10.30
CA VAL A 123 3.28 -1.06 8.97
C VAL A 123 4.06 -0.35 7.88
N ILE A 124 4.34 0.95 8.05
CA ILE A 124 5.16 1.72 7.11
C ILE A 124 6.55 1.07 6.97
N PHE A 125 7.15 0.64 8.08
CA PHE A 125 8.44 -0.05 8.04
C PHE A 125 8.39 -1.41 7.32
N VAL A 126 7.33 -2.20 7.54
CA VAL A 126 7.13 -3.48 6.84
C VAL A 126 6.92 -3.27 5.34
N LEU A 127 6.11 -2.27 4.96
CA LEU A 127 5.93 -1.88 3.57
C LEU A 127 7.26 -1.48 2.93
N SER A 128 8.03 -0.60 3.58
CA SER A 128 9.35 -0.19 3.08
C SER A 128 10.32 -1.38 2.93
N LYS A 129 10.27 -2.38 3.81
CA LYS A 129 11.07 -3.61 3.63
C LYS A 129 10.69 -4.37 2.37
N LEU A 130 9.40 -4.40 2.03
CA LEU A 130 8.91 -5.10 0.85
C LEU A 130 9.46 -4.50 -0.45
N ASP A 131 9.74 -3.18 -0.50
CA ASP A 131 10.40 -2.53 -1.65
C ASP A 131 11.79 -3.12 -1.94
N PHE A 132 12.51 -3.52 -0.88
CA PHE A 132 13.87 -4.04 -0.97
C PHE A 132 13.93 -5.56 -1.04
N ASP A 133 12.80 -6.24 -0.90
CA ASP A 133 12.75 -7.69 -0.91
C ASP A 133 13.23 -8.26 -2.26
N PRO A 134 14.07 -9.31 -2.28
CA PRO A 134 14.56 -9.92 -3.53
C PRO A 134 13.44 -10.39 -4.45
N TRP A 135 12.33 -10.89 -3.90
CA TRP A 135 11.16 -11.28 -4.68
C TRP A 135 10.54 -10.06 -5.35
N THR A 136 10.28 -8.98 -4.60
CA THR A 136 9.74 -7.73 -5.15
C THR A 136 10.63 -7.18 -6.27
N ARG A 137 11.94 -7.11 -6.04
CA ARG A 137 12.90 -6.64 -7.05
C ARG A 137 12.88 -7.50 -8.31
N ARG A 138 12.70 -8.82 -8.17
CA ARG A 138 12.58 -9.72 -9.32
C ARG A 138 11.28 -9.48 -10.10
N ILE A 139 10.18 -9.17 -9.43
CA ILE A 139 8.91 -8.80 -10.08
C ILE A 139 9.05 -7.46 -10.82
N VAL A 140 9.61 -6.44 -10.17
CA VAL A 140 9.84 -5.11 -10.77
C VAL A 140 10.74 -5.21 -12.01
N ALA A 141 11.78 -6.07 -11.98
CA ALA A 141 12.63 -6.29 -13.14
C ALA A 141 11.92 -6.93 -14.36
N VAL A 142 10.79 -7.60 -14.14
CA VAL A 142 9.95 -8.22 -15.21
C VAL A 142 8.84 -7.26 -15.68
N ALA A 143 8.62 -6.17 -14.96
CA ALA A 143 7.48 -5.29 -15.15
C ALA A 143 7.57 -4.42 -16.42
N VAL A 144 6.40 -3.95 -16.84
CA VAL A 144 6.26 -2.91 -17.86
C VAL A 144 6.63 -1.52 -17.30
N PRO A 145 7.00 -0.55 -18.15
CA PRO A 145 7.18 0.83 -17.72
C PRO A 145 5.93 1.35 -16.99
N ASN A 146 6.13 2.10 -15.90
CA ASN A 146 5.08 2.74 -15.09
C ASN A 146 4.18 1.80 -14.25
N MET A 147 4.63 0.59 -13.92
CA MET A 147 3.94 -0.28 -12.95
C MET A 147 3.97 0.28 -11.51
N LEU A 148 4.87 1.22 -11.21
CA LEU A 148 5.04 1.80 -9.87
C LEU A 148 4.51 3.25 -9.81
N PRO A 149 3.99 3.68 -8.66
CA PRO A 149 3.71 2.88 -7.47
C PRO A 149 2.47 1.99 -7.66
N ILE A 150 2.32 0.96 -6.82
CA ILE A 150 1.12 0.10 -6.83
C ILE A 150 0.03 0.65 -5.91
N ALA A 151 0.41 1.45 -4.90
CA ALA A 151 -0.49 2.21 -4.06
C ALA A 151 0.21 3.49 -3.58
N PHE A 152 -0.55 4.55 -3.31
CA PHE A 152 -0.12 5.60 -2.40
C PHE A 152 -0.66 5.30 -1.00
N VAL A 153 0.17 5.46 0.03
CA VAL A 153 -0.26 5.25 1.42
C VAL A 153 -0.48 6.59 2.11
N TYR A 154 -1.66 6.77 2.69
CA TYR A 154 -2.08 8.02 3.30
C TYR A 154 -2.52 7.86 4.76
N MET A 155 -2.50 8.97 5.50
CA MET A 155 -3.20 9.16 6.77
C MET A 155 -4.31 10.21 6.64
N PRO A 156 -5.50 10.00 7.23
CA PRO A 156 -6.52 11.03 7.33
C PRO A 156 -6.05 12.20 8.19
N ARG A 157 -6.30 13.43 7.74
CA ARG A 157 -6.22 14.59 8.63
C ARG A 157 -7.41 14.58 9.61
N PRO A 158 -7.21 14.91 10.89
CA PRO A 158 -8.28 14.94 11.88
C PRO A 158 -9.46 15.80 11.43
N ARG A 159 -10.66 15.23 11.42
CA ARG A 159 -11.93 15.91 11.05
C ARG A 159 -11.89 16.56 9.66
N SER A 160 -11.12 16.01 8.74
CA SER A 160 -10.99 16.50 7.37
C SER A 160 -11.27 15.38 6.37
N HIS A 161 -11.77 15.76 5.19
CA HIS A 161 -11.92 14.87 4.04
C HIS A 161 -10.60 14.73 3.24
N THR A 162 -9.52 15.34 3.71
CA THR A 162 -8.20 15.32 3.07
C THR A 162 -7.29 14.29 3.70
N LEU A 163 -6.46 13.68 2.87
CA LEU A 163 -5.48 12.67 3.22
C LEU A 163 -4.07 13.21 2.97
N GLU A 164 -3.12 12.85 3.84
CA GLU A 164 -1.70 13.18 3.71
C GLU A 164 -0.87 11.94 3.43
N SER A 165 0.04 12.03 2.46
CA SER A 165 0.98 10.94 2.18
C SER A 165 1.85 10.64 3.40
N VAL A 166 2.00 9.37 3.75
CA VAL A 166 2.83 8.94 4.89
C VAL A 166 4.33 8.95 4.58
N ALA A 167 4.68 8.91 3.30
CA ALA A 167 6.04 8.94 2.82
C ALA A 167 6.18 9.90 1.62
N PRO A 168 7.34 10.53 1.44
CA PRO A 168 7.66 11.27 0.23
C PRO A 168 7.90 10.27 -0.92
N PRO A 169 7.48 10.62 -2.15
CA PRO A 169 7.50 9.65 -3.20
C PRO A 169 8.91 9.25 -3.65
N LEU A 170 9.16 7.94 -3.70
CA LEU A 170 10.42 7.36 -4.15
C LEU A 170 10.23 6.74 -5.54
N PRO A 171 11.08 7.05 -6.54
CA PRO A 171 10.88 6.64 -7.93
C PRO A 171 10.66 5.14 -8.15
N ASP A 172 11.25 4.31 -7.29
CA ASP A 172 11.20 2.84 -7.39
C ASP A 172 10.41 2.19 -6.23
N SER A 173 9.65 2.96 -5.45
CA SER A 173 8.85 2.42 -4.36
C SER A 173 7.49 1.90 -4.84
N LEU A 174 7.04 0.82 -4.21
CA LEU A 174 5.68 0.33 -4.37
C LEU A 174 4.63 1.32 -3.80
N TRP A 175 5.01 2.20 -2.85
CA TRP A 175 4.09 2.88 -1.93
C TRP A 175 3.84 4.37 -2.19
N GLY A 176 4.34 4.87 -3.31
CA GLY A 176 4.26 6.28 -3.65
C GLY A 176 5.51 6.95 -3.18
#